data_AF-A0A8H7INL4-F1
#
_entry.id   AF-A0A8H7INL4-F1
#
_cell.length_a   1.000
_cell.length_b   1.000
_cell.length_c   1.000
_cell.angle_alpha   90.00
_cell.angle_beta   90.00
_cell.angle_gamma   90.00
#
_symmetry.space_group_name_H-M   'P 1'
#
loop_
_entity.id
_entity.type
_entity.pdbx_description
1 polymer ?
#
loop_
_entity_poly.entity_id
_entity_poly.type
_entity_poly.pdbx_seq_one_letter_code
_entity_poly.pdbx_strand_id
1 'polypeptide(L)'
;MDLDKRKRNPKKIECGYVYVLCQDRKPDYVKVGCSKDPDARLEQLKQEFSMPKLKIKHTSKKVADVRSLEALIHTILIKDNQRVPFEYIPPNGKEKKTCYEWFSVHYLYAASLIDIWAK
;
A
#
# COMPACT_ATOMS: atom_id res chain seq x y z
N MET A 1 35.06 -2.75 12.36
CA MET A 1 34.09 -2.47 11.28
C MET A 1 33.23 -3.70 11.13
N ASP A 2 31.94 -3.63 11.46
CA ASP A 2 30.94 -4.62 11.02
C ASP A 2 29.55 -3.99 11.20
N LEU A 3 29.20 -3.15 10.23
CA LEU A 3 28.01 -2.30 10.20
C LEU A 3 26.89 -2.96 9.37
N ASP A 4 26.72 -4.29 9.41
CA ASP A 4 25.82 -4.97 8.47
C ASP A 4 24.94 -6.08 9.09
N LYS A 5 24.37 -5.82 10.27
CA LYS A 5 23.32 -6.69 10.87
C LYS A 5 22.03 -5.97 11.23
N ARG A 6 21.67 -4.91 10.49
CA ARG A 6 20.30 -4.39 10.48
C ARG A 6 19.62 -4.71 9.14
N LYS A 7 19.59 -6.00 8.76
CA LYS A 7 18.43 -6.53 8.03
C LYS A 7 17.23 -6.21 8.91
N ARG A 8 16.57 -5.09 8.60
CA ARG A 8 15.27 -4.73 9.17
C ARG A 8 14.37 -5.90 8.83
N ASN A 9 14.21 -6.86 9.75
CA ASN A 9 13.07 -7.75 9.72
C ASN A 9 11.88 -6.80 9.61
N PRO A 10 11.12 -6.79 8.50
CA PRO A 10 9.86 -6.06 8.51
C PRO A 10 9.09 -6.69 9.66
N LYS A 11 8.86 -5.92 10.74
CA LYS A 11 8.12 -6.38 11.91
C LYS A 11 6.91 -7.13 11.37
N LYS A 12 6.82 -8.44 11.62
CA LYS A 12 5.68 -9.26 11.18
C LYS A 12 4.45 -8.55 11.75
N ILE A 13 3.72 -7.86 10.89
CA ILE A 13 2.40 -7.40 11.24
C ILE A 13 1.58 -8.66 11.07
N GLU A 14 1.41 -9.39 12.16
CA GLU A 14 0.58 -10.59 12.16
C GLU A 14 -0.87 -10.11 12.01
N CYS A 15 -1.37 -9.36 12.99
CA CYS A 15 -2.73 -8.82 12.94
C CYS A 15 -2.82 -7.32 12.59
N GLY A 16 -3.81 -6.94 11.78
CA GLY A 16 -4.07 -5.55 11.37
C GLY A 16 -5.18 -5.43 10.31
N TYR A 17 -5.06 -4.43 9.44
CA TYR A 17 -6.00 -4.15 8.35
C TYR A 17 -5.27 -4.10 7.01
N VAL A 18 -5.98 -4.47 5.95
CA VAL A 18 -5.57 -4.24 4.57
C VAL A 18 -6.43 -3.12 4.00
N TYR A 19 -5.83 -2.19 3.27
CA TYR A 19 -6.53 -0.99 2.79
C TYR A 19 -6.17 -0.66 1.34
N VAL A 20 -7.07 0.07 0.69
CA VAL A 20 -6.87 0.63 -0.65
C VAL A 20 -6.62 2.12 -0.51
N LEU A 21 -5.43 2.55 -0.91
CA LEU A 21 -5.03 3.94 -1.03
C LEU A 21 -5.28 4.42 -2.46
N CYS A 22 -5.87 5.60 -2.63
CA CYS A 22 -6.11 6.21 -3.94
C CYS A 22 -5.70 7.68 -3.96
N GLN A 23 -5.53 8.20 -5.17
CA GLN A 23 -5.37 9.63 -5.43
C GLN A 23 -6.66 10.20 -6.03
N ASP A 24 -7.11 11.37 -5.56
CA ASP A 24 -8.37 11.98 -6.02
C ASP A 24 -8.41 12.26 -7.52
N ARG A 25 -7.26 12.56 -8.12
CA ARG A 25 -7.15 12.84 -9.55
C ARG A 25 -7.07 11.58 -10.42
N LYS A 26 -6.85 10.42 -9.81
CA LYS A 26 -6.58 9.15 -10.48
C LYS A 26 -7.21 7.99 -9.68
N PRO A 27 -8.56 7.85 -9.72
CA PRO A 27 -9.26 6.81 -8.96
C PRO A 27 -8.90 5.39 -9.40
N ASP A 28 -8.39 5.23 -10.62
CA ASP A 28 -7.89 3.97 -11.18
C ASP A 28 -6.42 3.71 -10.84
N TYR A 29 -5.79 4.52 -10.00
CA TYR A 29 -4.42 4.32 -9.54
C TYR A 29 -4.44 4.09 -8.05
N VAL A 30 -4.24 2.84 -7.66
CA VAL A 30 -4.41 2.40 -6.29
C VAL A 30 -3.16 1.72 -5.75
N LYS A 31 -2.94 1.86 -4.44
CA LYS A 31 -1.97 1.08 -3.69
C LYS A 31 -2.71 0.27 -2.66
N VAL A 32 -2.55 -1.05 -2.70
CA VAL A 32 -2.99 -1.94 -1.63
C VAL A 32 -1.88 -2.03 -0.60
N GLY A 33 -2.19 -1.68 0.65
CA GLY A 33 -1.23 -1.72 1.76
C GLY A 33 -1.82 -2.39 2.99
N CYS A 34 -0.98 -2.72 3.97
CA CYS A 34 -1.43 -3.16 5.28
C CYS A 34 -0.84 -2.35 6.44
N SER A 35 -1.60 -2.21 7.52
CA SER A 35 -1.17 -1.53 8.76
C SER A 35 -1.98 -2.01 9.96
N LYS A 36 -1.42 -1.87 11.17
CA LYS A 36 -2.19 -1.98 12.43
C LYS A 36 -3.11 -0.77 12.65
N ASP A 37 -2.70 0.37 12.12
CA ASP A 37 -3.38 1.66 12.20
C ASP A 37 -3.34 2.31 10.79
N PRO A 38 -4.41 2.17 10.01
CA PRO A 38 -4.47 2.71 8.66
C PRO A 38 -4.41 4.24 8.61
N ASP A 39 -5.00 4.93 9.59
CA ASP A 39 -5.06 6.39 9.62
C ASP A 39 -3.68 7.00 9.92
N ALA A 40 -2.99 6.47 10.94
CA ALA A 40 -1.61 6.90 11.21
C ALA A 40 -0.68 6.59 10.03
N ARG A 41 -0.88 5.46 9.34
CA ARG A 41 -0.10 5.13 8.16
C ARG A 41 -0.43 6.04 6.97
N LEU A 42 -1.69 6.45 6.80
CA LEU A 42 -2.09 7.41 5.77
C LEU A 42 -1.36 8.73 5.96
N GLU A 43 -1.32 9.28 7.17
CA GLU A 43 -0.62 10.54 7.45
C GLU A 43 0.90 10.43 7.19
N GLN A 44 1.51 9.31 7.55
CA GLN A 44 2.91 9.04 7.19
C GLN A 44 3.12 9.00 5.67
N LEU A 45 2.23 8.36 4.92
CA LEU A 45 2.34 8.26 3.46
C LEU A 45 2.12 9.62 2.77
N LYS A 46 1.21 10.45 3.29
CA LYS A 46 1.03 11.83 2.82
C LYS A 46 2.33 12.63 2.96
N GLN A 47 3.04 12.44 4.07
CA GLN A 47 4.35 13.07 4.29
C GLN A 47 5.42 12.43 3.39
N GLU A 48 5.55 11.11 3.38
CA GLU A 48 6.57 10.36 2.64
C GLU A 48 6.56 10.65 1.13
N PHE A 49 5.36 10.75 0.55
CA PHE A 49 5.16 11.02 -0.87
C PHE A 49 4.96 12.50 -1.20
N SER A 50 4.96 13.40 -0.21
CA SER A 50 4.59 14.81 -0.39
C SER A 50 3.21 14.99 -1.04
N MET A 51 2.25 14.14 -0.68
CA MET A 51 0.92 14.08 -1.29
C MET A 51 -0.20 14.27 -0.26
N PRO A 52 -0.59 15.51 0.05
CA PRO A 52 -1.63 15.78 1.07
C PRO A 52 -3.02 15.24 0.69
N LYS A 53 -3.26 15.01 -0.61
CA LYS A 53 -4.55 14.53 -1.16
C LYS A 53 -4.66 13.00 -1.25
N LEU A 54 -3.71 12.24 -0.69
CA LEU A 54 -3.88 10.80 -0.56
C LEU A 54 -5.01 10.49 0.40
N LYS A 55 -5.79 9.46 0.09
CA LYS A 55 -6.84 8.97 0.98
C LYS A 55 -6.97 7.46 0.90
N ILE A 56 -7.38 6.88 2.02
CA ILE A 56 -7.84 5.51 2.07
C ILE A 56 -9.30 5.49 1.61
N LYS A 57 -9.59 4.68 0.59
CA LYS A 57 -10.93 4.52 0.02
C LYS A 57 -11.68 3.31 0.57
N HIS A 58 -10.93 2.31 1.03
CA HIS A 58 -11.46 1.07 1.58
C HIS A 58 -10.50 0.51 2.61
N THR A 59 -11.03 -0.07 3.67
CA THR A 59 -10.27 -0.77 4.71
C THR A 59 -11.02 -2.05 5.05
N SER A 60 -10.31 -3.16 5.10
CA SER A 60 -10.86 -4.45 5.52
C SER A 60 -11.33 -4.41 6.97
N LYS A 61 -12.04 -5.45 7.41
CA LYS A 61 -12.07 -5.79 8.85
C LYS A 61 -10.67 -6.20 9.34
N LYS A 62 -10.48 -6.23 10.66
CA LYS A 62 -9.22 -6.67 11.25
C LYS A 62 -8.98 -8.15 10.90
N VAL A 63 -7.83 -8.47 10.33
CA VAL A 63 -7.42 -9.83 9.93
C VAL A 63 -6.17 -10.27 10.70
N ALA A 64 -6.06 -11.58 10.95
CA ALA A 64 -5.02 -12.17 11.79
C ALA A 64 -3.67 -12.37 11.06
N ASP A 65 -3.67 -12.42 9.72
CA ASP A 65 -2.47 -12.47 8.88
C ASP A 65 -2.58 -11.48 7.72
N VAL A 66 -2.38 -10.19 8.02
CA VAL A 66 -2.51 -9.11 7.01
C VAL A 66 -1.50 -9.22 5.88
N ARG A 67 -0.31 -9.78 6.15
CA ARG A 67 0.79 -9.82 5.17
C ARG A 67 0.52 -10.87 4.12
N SER A 68 0.07 -12.04 4.52
CA SER A 68 -0.35 -13.09 3.58
C SER A 68 -1.53 -12.62 2.74
N LEU A 69 -2.50 -11.91 3.35
CA LEU A 69 -3.63 -11.35 2.61
C LEU A 69 -3.19 -10.27 1.60
N GLU A 70 -2.36 -9.30 2.02
CA GLU A 70 -1.79 -8.28 1.13
C GLU A 70 -1.05 -8.91 -0.05
N ALA A 71 -0.18 -9.90 0.23
CA ALA A 71 0.59 -10.60 -0.79
C ALA A 71 -0.32 -11.34 -1.78
N LEU A 72 -1.36 -12.01 -1.30
CA LEU A 72 -2.34 -12.70 -2.13
C LEU A 72 -3.05 -11.72 -3.08
N ILE A 73 -3.54 -10.60 -2.55
CA ILE A 73 -4.20 -9.56 -3.34
C ILE A 73 -3.22 -8.99 -4.38
N HIS A 74 -1.98 -8.70 -3.98
CA HIS A 74 -0.94 -8.24 -4.91
C HIS A 74 -0.70 -9.25 -6.02
N THR A 75 -0.60 -10.56 -5.72
CA THR A 75 -0.43 -11.60 -6.75
C THR A 75 -1.57 -11.61 -7.75
N ILE A 76 -2.82 -11.45 -7.30
CA ILE A 76 -3.99 -11.38 -8.18
C ILE A 76 -3.88 -10.13 -9.08
N LEU A 77 -3.63 -8.96 -8.51
CA LEU A 77 -3.49 -7.71 -9.26
C LEU A 77 -2.30 -7.71 -10.25
N ILE A 78 -1.20 -8.41 -9.91
CA ILE A 78 -0.03 -8.55 -10.80
C ILE A 78 -0.36 -9.44 -12.00
N LYS A 79 -1.07 -10.55 -11.80
CA LYS A 79 -1.44 -11.46 -12.90
C LYS A 79 -2.22 -10.76 -13.99
N ASP A 80 -2.99 -9.74 -13.62
CA ASP A 80 -3.78 -8.94 -14.57
C ASP A 80 -2.93 -7.87 -15.31
N ASN A 81 -1.59 -7.88 -15.19
CA ASN A 81 -0.63 -6.92 -15.74
C ASN A 81 -0.84 -5.46 -15.28
N GLN A 82 -1.39 -5.25 -14.09
CA GLN A 82 -1.84 -3.92 -13.65
C GLN A 82 -0.79 -3.12 -12.88
N ARG A 83 0.43 -3.62 -12.65
CA ARG A 83 1.45 -2.83 -11.91
C ARG A 83 1.91 -1.63 -12.72
N VAL A 84 1.91 -0.46 -12.07
CA VAL A 84 2.37 0.79 -12.66
C VAL A 84 3.44 1.46 -11.79
N PRO A 85 4.47 2.06 -12.39
CA PRO A 85 5.42 2.87 -11.65
C PRO A 85 4.72 4.12 -11.12
N PHE A 86 4.95 4.42 -9.85
CA PHE A 86 4.54 5.68 -9.24
C PHE A 86 5.78 6.50 -8.91
N GLU A 87 5.95 7.61 -9.61
CA GLU A 87 7.05 8.54 -9.40
C GLU A 87 6.66 9.60 -8.38
N TYR A 88 7.55 9.87 -7.42
CA TYR A 88 7.37 10.94 -6.44
C TYR A 88 8.70 11.58 -6.07
N ILE A 89 8.64 12.78 -5.50
CA ILE A 89 9.79 13.49 -4.93
C ILE A 89 9.58 13.50 -3.42
N PRO A 90 10.42 12.79 -2.63
CA PRO A 90 10.29 12.80 -1.18
C PRO A 90 10.58 14.21 -0.63
N PRO A 91 10.03 14.59 0.54
CA PRO A 91 10.10 15.96 1.08
C PRO A 91 11.53 16.53 1.17
N ASN A 92 12.50 15.67 1.46
CA ASN A 92 13.90 16.04 1.66
C ASN A 92 14.80 15.57 0.50
N GLY A 93 14.23 15.05 -0.58
CA GLY A 93 14.99 14.56 -1.73
C GLY A 93 15.03 15.57 -2.87
N LYS A 94 16.19 15.70 -3.50
CA LYS A 94 16.36 16.44 -4.76
C LYS A 94 16.07 15.58 -5.99
N GLU A 95 15.88 14.27 -5.80
CA GLU A 95 15.75 13.28 -6.87
C GLU A 95 14.38 12.60 -6.85
N LYS A 96 13.87 12.30 -8.04
CA LYS A 96 12.67 11.49 -8.22
C LYS A 96 12.93 10.04 -7.81
N LYS A 97 11.97 9.44 -7.10
CA LYS A 97 11.96 8.03 -6.74
C LYS A 97 10.77 7.33 -7.37
N THR A 98 10.94 6.06 -7.69
CA THR A 98 9.89 5.22 -8.29
C THR A 98 9.47 4.12 -7.32
N CYS A 99 8.17 4.05 -7.03
CA CYS A 99 7.53 2.96 -6.30
C CYS A 99 6.79 2.03 -7.28
N TYR A 100 7.01 0.72 -7.17
CA TYR A 100 6.39 -0.30 -8.03
C TYR A 100 5.21 -1.03 -7.36
N GLU A 101 4.73 -0.50 -6.24
CA GLU A 101 3.63 -1.07 -5.44
C GLU A 101 2.29 -0.38 -5.73
N TRP A 102 2.13 0.15 -6.95
CA TRP A 102 0.89 0.79 -7.41
C TRP A 102 0.29 -0.01 -8.55
N PHE A 103 -1.02 0.01 -8.64
CA PHE A 103 -1.81 -0.76 -9.59
C PHE A 103 -2.76 0.16 -10.35
N SER A 104 -2.83 -0.01 -11.67
CA SER A 104 -3.78 0.66 -12.55
C SER A 104 -5.08 -0.14 -12.61
N VAL A 105 -5.89 0.01 -11.57
CA VAL A 105 -7.20 -0.63 -11.46
C VAL A 105 -8.17 0.22 -10.67
N HIS A 106 -9.46 0.15 -11.01
CA HIS A 106 -10.49 0.88 -10.29
C HIS A 106 -10.56 0.42 -8.82
N TYR A 107 -10.64 1.36 -7.88
CA TYR A 107 -10.56 1.07 -6.44
C TYR A 107 -11.61 0.06 -5.95
N LEU A 108 -12.80 0.02 -6.57
CA LEU A 108 -13.85 -0.94 -6.22
C LEU A 108 -13.43 -2.40 -6.47
N TYR A 109 -12.62 -2.67 -7.49
CA TYR A 109 -12.11 -4.01 -7.74
C TYR A 109 -11.07 -4.41 -6.69
N ALA A 110 -10.16 -3.50 -6.34
CA ALA A 110 -9.23 -3.76 -5.24
C ALA A 110 -9.95 -3.96 -3.90
N ALA A 111 -11.01 -3.19 -3.65
CA ALA A 111 -11.86 -3.33 -2.47
C ALA A 111 -12.60 -4.67 -2.44
N SER A 112 -13.16 -5.12 -3.57
CA SER A 112 -13.86 -6.41 -3.64
C SER A 112 -12.91 -7.58 -3.40
N LEU A 113 -11.68 -7.53 -3.92
CA LEU A 113 -10.65 -8.54 -3.63
C LEU A 113 -10.33 -8.59 -2.13
N ILE A 114 -10.19 -7.42 -1.49
CA ILE A 114 -10.01 -7.36 -0.03
C ILE A 114 -11.19 -8.01 0.68
N ASP A 115 -12.42 -7.66 0.35
CA ASP A 115 -13.61 -8.16 1.04
C ASP A 115 -13.88 -9.65 0.82
N ILE A 116 -13.47 -10.20 -0.32
CA ILE A 116 -13.56 -11.64 -0.59
C ILE A 116 -12.60 -12.42 0.31
N TRP A 117 -11.36 -11.95 0.43
CA TRP A 117 -10.28 -12.69 1.06
C TRP A 117 -10.05 -12.34 2.53
N ALA A 118 -10.58 -11.21 3.00
CA ALA A 118 -10.53 -10.79 4.40
C ALA A 118 -11.60 -11.46 5.28
N LYS A 119 -12.44 -12.36 4.74
CA LYS A 119 -13.57 -13.00 5.45
C LYS A 119 -13.15 -13.90 6.60
#